data_AF-A0A4Q7AHK5-F1
#
_entry.id   AF-A0A4Q7AHK5-F1
#
_cell.length_a   1.000
_cell.length_b   1.000
_cell.length_c   1.000
_cell.angle_alpha   90.00
_cell.angle_beta   90.00
_cell.angle_gamma   90.00
#
_symmetry.space_group_name_H-M   'P 1'
#
loop_
_entity.id
_entity.type
_entity.pdbx_description
1 polymer ?
#
loop_
_entity_poly.entity_id
_entity_poly.type
_entity_poly.pdbx_seq_one_letter_code
_entity_poly.pdbx_strand_id
1 'polypeptide(L)'
;MPNTKQFFIGQYHDLNLNIVTWDGVTAEVDLSCGCLFDHEVDYAPIQGGLADLNQTLNGKLLHIREQKLFQAVRFETLLFDQTQPNIQSEKVLLIGMGNPEDWGAADTAKAVQIAFRTAQQLGLESVAFAPSILDTGLKLKVDLSSVLVKALLEVYDAHLQLEQLGLVKPCTVQNWYFDAGDHQFEEKANNYIQIFEQLTTQ
;
A
#
# COMPACT_ATOMS: atom_id res chain seq x y z
N MET A 1 7.08 -9.68 -19.94
CA MET A 1 6.86 -8.99 -18.66
C MET A 1 7.53 -7.63 -18.80
N PRO A 2 6.87 -6.50 -18.49
CA PRO A 2 7.59 -5.24 -18.39
C PRO A 2 8.71 -5.43 -17.37
N ASN A 3 9.87 -4.81 -17.59
CA ASN A 3 11.00 -4.94 -16.67
C ASN A 3 10.63 -4.29 -15.34
N THR A 4 10.27 -5.09 -14.35
CA THR A 4 10.09 -4.62 -12.97
C THR A 4 11.39 -3.97 -12.50
N LYS A 5 11.30 -2.72 -12.06
CA LYS A 5 12.40 -2.01 -11.43
C LYS A 5 12.21 -2.06 -9.93
N GLN A 6 13.29 -2.28 -9.20
CA GLN A 6 13.31 -2.26 -7.75
C GLN A 6 14.59 -1.58 -7.26
N PHE A 7 14.47 -0.74 -6.23
CA PHE A 7 15.61 -0.19 -5.51
C PHE A 7 15.44 -0.49 -4.02
N PHE A 8 16.55 -0.83 -3.37
CA PHE A 8 16.62 -0.91 -1.93
C PHE A 8 16.68 0.51 -1.36
N ILE A 9 15.78 0.81 -0.42
CA ILE A 9 15.72 2.11 0.26
C ILE A 9 16.66 2.11 1.47
N GLY A 10 16.60 1.04 2.27
CA GLY A 10 17.34 0.92 3.52
C GLY A 10 16.76 -0.15 4.43
N GLN A 11 17.46 -0.41 5.53
CA GLN A 11 17.02 -1.34 6.58
C GLN A 11 16.82 -0.56 7.88
N TYR A 12 15.68 -0.75 8.53
CA TYR A 12 15.35 -0.17 9.82
C TYR A 12 15.01 -1.29 10.80
N HIS A 13 15.88 -1.52 11.79
CA HIS A 13 15.89 -2.74 12.59
C HIS A 13 15.90 -3.99 11.67
N ASP A 14 14.88 -4.85 11.77
CA ASP A 14 14.73 -6.07 10.95
C ASP A 14 13.83 -5.85 9.71
N LEU A 15 13.38 -4.60 9.46
CA LEU A 15 12.54 -4.25 8.32
C LEU A 15 13.37 -3.75 7.15
N ASN A 16 13.30 -4.44 6.02
CA ASN A 16 13.87 -4.01 4.73
C ASN A 16 12.84 -3.19 3.95
N LEU A 17 13.21 -1.97 3.56
CA LEU A 17 12.38 -1.09 2.77
C LEU A 17 12.87 -1.08 1.33
N ASN A 18 11.95 -1.25 0.39
CA ASN A 18 12.20 -1.23 -1.04
C ASN A 18 11.16 -0.34 -1.74
N ILE A 19 11.51 0.16 -2.91
CA ILE A 19 10.56 0.78 -3.85
C ILE A 19 10.56 -0.05 -5.13
N VAL A 20 9.38 -0.25 -5.73
CA VAL A 20 9.19 -1.15 -6.86
C VAL A 20 8.15 -0.62 -7.85
N THR A 21 8.20 -1.05 -9.11
CA THR A 21 7.20 -0.77 -10.16
C THR A 21 6.26 -1.96 -10.35
N TRP A 22 5.64 -2.45 -9.29
CA TRP A 22 4.65 -3.52 -9.39
C TRP A 22 3.28 -2.93 -9.73
N ASP A 23 2.28 -3.81 -9.74
CA ASP A 23 0.87 -3.46 -9.62
C ASP A 23 0.18 -4.44 -8.65
N GLY A 24 -1.12 -4.25 -8.43
CA GLY A 24 -1.90 -5.11 -7.55
C GLY A 24 -2.02 -6.58 -8.00
N VAL A 25 -1.56 -6.91 -9.21
CA VAL A 25 -1.64 -8.25 -9.82
C VAL A 25 -0.29 -8.97 -9.74
N THR A 26 0.81 -8.23 -9.93
CA THR A 26 2.17 -8.75 -10.13
C THR A 26 3.08 -8.63 -8.91
N ALA A 27 2.57 -8.07 -7.80
CA ALA A 27 3.33 -8.03 -6.55
C ALA A 27 3.58 -9.45 -6.01
N GLU A 28 4.86 -9.84 -5.93
CA GLU A 28 5.31 -11.14 -5.41
C GLU A 28 5.60 -11.04 -3.91
N VAL A 29 4.52 -10.93 -3.12
CA VAL A 29 4.54 -10.75 -1.65
C VAL A 29 3.40 -11.52 -0.99
N ASP A 30 3.46 -11.69 0.33
CA ASP A 30 2.38 -12.32 1.10
C ASP A 30 1.11 -11.46 1.09
N LEU A 31 1.27 -10.12 1.16
CA LEU A 31 0.16 -9.16 1.16
C LEU A 31 0.38 -8.01 0.18
N SER A 32 -0.41 -7.98 -0.89
CA SER A 32 -0.52 -6.81 -1.77
C SER A 32 -1.62 -5.88 -1.28
N CYS A 33 -1.32 -4.61 -1.05
CA CYS A 33 -2.26 -3.62 -0.53
C CYS A 33 -2.53 -2.53 -1.56
N GLY A 34 -3.82 -2.27 -1.83
CA GLY A 34 -4.27 -1.17 -2.68
C GLY A 34 -5.29 -0.29 -1.95
N CYS A 35 -5.25 1.01 -2.21
CA CYS A 35 -6.25 1.93 -1.71
C CYS A 35 -7.35 2.16 -2.77
N LEU A 36 -8.61 2.25 -2.34
CA LEU A 36 -9.75 2.49 -3.22
C LEU A 36 -10.61 3.64 -2.66
N PHE A 37 -11.09 4.52 -3.53
CA PHE A 37 -12.05 5.55 -3.17
C PHE A 37 -13.48 5.08 -3.46
N ASP A 38 -14.47 5.73 -2.84
CA ASP A 38 -15.89 5.43 -3.08
C ASP A 38 -16.31 5.74 -4.54
N HIS A 39 -15.68 6.75 -5.14
CA HIS A 39 -15.66 7.04 -6.57
C HIS A 39 -14.33 7.67 -6.98
N GLU A 40 -14.10 7.71 -8.28
CA GLU A 40 -13.00 8.42 -8.92
C GLU A 40 -13.38 9.87 -9.18
N VAL A 41 -12.40 10.76 -9.28
CA VAL A 41 -12.63 12.18 -9.58
C VAL A 41 -13.47 12.31 -10.85
N ASP A 42 -14.51 13.15 -10.80
CA ASP A 42 -15.50 13.34 -11.87
C ASP A 42 -16.23 12.05 -12.31
N TYR A 43 -16.27 11.01 -11.46
CA TYR A 43 -16.80 9.69 -11.76
C TYR A 43 -16.16 9.03 -13.00
N ALA A 44 -14.87 9.32 -13.23
CA ALA A 44 -14.10 8.68 -14.27
C ALA A 44 -13.91 7.16 -14.01
N PRO A 45 -13.56 6.37 -15.03
CA PRO A 45 -13.14 4.99 -14.79
C PRO A 45 -11.85 4.91 -13.96
N ILE A 46 -11.70 3.84 -13.16
CA ILE A 46 -10.41 3.48 -12.53
C ILE A 46 -9.32 3.34 -13.58
N GLN A 47 -8.10 3.70 -13.19
CA GLN A 47 -6.90 3.61 -14.02
C GLN A 47 -5.79 2.85 -13.29
N GLY A 48 -4.65 2.65 -13.95
CA GLY A 48 -3.44 2.09 -13.33
C GLY A 48 -3.65 0.69 -12.72
N GLY A 49 -2.98 0.45 -11.59
CA GLY A 49 -2.98 -0.86 -10.94
C GLY A 49 -4.38 -1.29 -10.45
N LEU A 50 -5.26 -0.35 -10.13
CA LEU A 50 -6.67 -0.66 -9.82
C LEU A 50 -7.43 -1.20 -11.04
N ALA A 51 -7.21 -0.63 -12.23
CA ALA A 51 -7.82 -1.12 -13.46
C ALA A 51 -7.32 -2.53 -13.81
N ASP A 52 -6.02 -2.77 -13.69
CA ASP A 52 -5.40 -4.08 -13.92
C ASP A 52 -5.92 -5.14 -12.93
N LEU A 53 -6.05 -4.77 -11.66
CA LEU A 53 -6.65 -5.61 -10.62
C LEU A 53 -8.11 -5.94 -10.94
N ASN A 54 -8.92 -4.94 -11.29
CA ASN A 54 -10.33 -5.16 -11.63
C ASN A 54 -10.50 -6.05 -12.86
N GLN A 55 -9.69 -5.83 -13.90
CA GLN A 55 -9.68 -6.68 -15.10
C GLN A 55 -9.33 -8.13 -14.75
N THR A 56 -8.30 -8.33 -13.94
CA THR A 56 -7.86 -9.67 -13.48
C THR A 56 -8.96 -10.38 -12.67
N LEU A 57 -9.70 -9.61 -11.88
CA LEU A 57 -10.86 -10.09 -11.12
C LEU A 57 -12.15 -10.19 -11.95
N ASN A 58 -12.08 -10.03 -13.28
CA ASN A 58 -13.24 -10.05 -14.19
C ASN A 58 -14.35 -9.07 -13.78
N GLY A 59 -13.97 -7.84 -13.40
CA GLY A 59 -14.92 -6.77 -13.05
C GLY A 59 -15.46 -6.86 -11.62
N LYS A 60 -15.06 -7.85 -10.82
CA LYS A 60 -15.61 -8.04 -9.47
C LYS A 60 -15.29 -6.88 -8.53
N LEU A 61 -14.16 -6.19 -8.68
CA LEU A 61 -13.79 -5.06 -7.81
C LEU A 61 -14.82 -3.93 -7.91
N LEU A 62 -15.20 -3.55 -9.14
CA LEU A 62 -16.25 -2.55 -9.34
C LEU A 62 -17.63 -3.09 -8.96
N HIS A 63 -17.89 -4.38 -9.26
CA HIS A 63 -19.15 -5.02 -8.90
C HIS A 63 -19.42 -4.98 -7.39
N ILE A 64 -18.44 -5.30 -6.53
CA ILE A 64 -18.64 -5.26 -5.07
C ILE A 64 -18.88 -3.84 -4.55
N ARG A 65 -18.32 -2.82 -5.22
CA ARG A 65 -18.56 -1.40 -4.91
C ARG A 65 -19.97 -0.97 -5.30
N GLU A 66 -20.40 -1.29 -6.51
CA GLU A 66 -21.76 -1.04 -7.01
C GLU A 66 -22.84 -1.72 -6.16
N GLN A 67 -22.58 -2.96 -5.72
CA GLN A 67 -23.48 -3.71 -4.85
C GLN A 67 -23.39 -3.30 -3.36
N LYS A 68 -22.54 -2.32 -3.02
CA LYS A 68 -22.30 -1.85 -1.64
C LYS A 68 -21.83 -2.95 -0.68
N LEU A 69 -21.20 -4.00 -1.21
CA LEU A 69 -20.58 -5.07 -0.42
C LEU A 69 -19.23 -4.63 0.15
N PHE A 70 -18.58 -3.67 -0.51
CA PHE A 70 -17.45 -2.89 -0.02
C PHE A 70 -17.54 -1.51 -0.65
N GLN A 71 -17.89 -0.50 0.15
CA GLN A 71 -18.18 0.84 -0.36
C GLN A 71 -16.93 1.71 -0.48
N ALA A 72 -15.79 1.20 0.01
CA ALA A 72 -14.55 1.95 0.14
C ALA A 72 -14.73 3.20 1.03
N VAL A 73 -15.61 3.12 2.04
CA VAL A 73 -15.73 4.19 3.03
C VAL A 73 -14.39 4.35 3.75
N ARG A 74 -14.12 5.55 4.26
CA ARG A 74 -12.81 5.88 4.82
C ARG A 74 -12.39 4.86 5.90
N PHE A 75 -11.27 4.19 5.63
CA PHE A 75 -10.62 3.12 6.40
C PHE A 75 -11.39 1.80 6.51
N GLU A 76 -12.42 1.59 5.69
CA GLU A 76 -13.00 0.26 5.48
C GLU A 76 -11.92 -0.68 4.94
N THR A 77 -11.92 -1.93 5.36
CA THR A 77 -10.97 -2.93 4.87
C THR A 77 -11.69 -4.14 4.29
N LEU A 78 -11.15 -4.65 3.18
CA LEU A 78 -11.55 -5.93 2.62
C LEU A 78 -10.32 -6.75 2.30
N LEU A 79 -10.23 -7.94 2.92
CA LEU A 79 -9.16 -8.89 2.68
C LEU A 79 -9.64 -9.99 1.74
N PHE A 80 -8.96 -10.15 0.61
CA PHE A 80 -9.05 -11.35 -0.21
C PHE A 80 -8.11 -12.40 0.38
N ASP A 81 -8.66 -13.23 1.27
CA ASP A 81 -7.92 -14.29 1.97
C ASP A 81 -7.91 -15.63 1.19
N GLN A 82 -8.45 -15.63 -0.03
CA GLN A 82 -8.36 -16.74 -0.95
C GLN A 82 -7.53 -16.31 -2.16
N THR A 83 -6.58 -17.17 -2.54
CA THR A 83 -5.76 -16.96 -3.75
C THR A 83 -6.68 -16.76 -4.94
N GLN A 84 -6.51 -15.64 -5.62
CA GLN A 84 -7.25 -15.35 -6.85
C GLN A 84 -6.39 -15.82 -8.03
N PRO A 85 -6.98 -16.52 -9.03
CA PRO A 85 -6.25 -16.89 -10.23
C PRO A 85 -5.60 -15.65 -10.87
N ASN A 86 -4.33 -15.79 -11.25
CA ASN A 86 -3.52 -14.76 -11.92
C ASN A 86 -3.15 -13.53 -11.06
N ILE A 87 -3.41 -13.54 -9.76
CA ILE A 87 -2.78 -12.61 -8.82
C ILE A 87 -1.58 -13.33 -8.17
N GLN A 88 -0.40 -12.70 -8.18
CA GLN A 88 0.83 -13.31 -7.67
C GLN A 88 0.93 -13.31 -6.14
N SER A 89 0.40 -12.26 -5.50
CA SER A 89 0.36 -12.21 -4.03
C SER A 89 -0.60 -13.24 -3.43
N GLU A 90 -0.26 -13.75 -2.24
CA GLU A 90 -1.11 -14.73 -1.56
C GLU A 90 -2.44 -14.12 -1.11
N LYS A 91 -2.39 -12.86 -0.68
CA LYS A 91 -3.52 -12.08 -0.18
C LYS A 91 -3.51 -10.67 -0.76
N VAL A 92 -4.70 -10.13 -0.96
CA VAL A 92 -4.88 -8.73 -1.34
C VAL A 92 -5.71 -8.01 -0.28
N LEU A 93 -5.23 -6.87 0.19
CA LEU A 93 -5.96 -5.97 1.08
C LEU A 93 -6.38 -4.72 0.33
N LEU A 94 -7.69 -4.46 0.31
CA LEU A 94 -8.25 -3.19 -0.12
C LEU A 94 -8.51 -2.31 1.11
N ILE A 95 -8.08 -1.06 1.02
CA ILE A 95 -8.32 -0.04 2.05
C ILE A 95 -9.14 1.09 1.44
N GLY A 96 -10.34 1.32 1.99
CA GLY A 96 -11.21 2.40 1.60
C GLY A 96 -10.64 3.76 2.02
N MET A 97 -10.69 4.74 1.13
CA MET A 97 -10.21 6.11 1.36
C MET A 97 -11.36 7.10 1.53
N GLY A 98 -12.59 6.67 1.28
CA GLY A 98 -13.80 7.50 1.28
C GLY A 98 -13.86 8.36 0.03
N ASN A 99 -14.41 9.56 0.20
CA ASN A 99 -14.55 10.55 -0.86
C ASN A 99 -13.17 11.13 -1.26
N PRO A 100 -12.83 11.19 -2.57
CA PRO A 100 -11.55 11.70 -3.05
C PRO A 100 -11.37 13.21 -2.88
N GLU A 101 -12.44 13.99 -2.92
CA GLU A 101 -12.39 15.44 -2.66
C GLU A 101 -12.06 15.79 -1.20
N ASP A 102 -12.36 14.89 -0.27
CA ASP A 102 -12.06 15.04 1.16
C ASP A 102 -10.70 14.45 1.56
N TRP A 103 -9.93 13.91 0.62
CA TRP A 103 -8.68 13.23 0.89
C TRP A 103 -7.57 14.18 1.37
N GLY A 104 -6.82 13.73 2.38
CA GLY A 104 -5.57 14.35 2.81
C GLY A 104 -4.43 13.35 2.94
N ALA A 105 -3.18 13.84 2.91
CA ALA A 105 -1.99 13.00 3.05
C ALA A 105 -1.98 12.15 4.35
N ALA A 106 -2.61 12.64 5.42
CA ALA A 106 -2.78 11.90 6.67
C ALA A 106 -3.62 10.62 6.50
N ASP A 107 -4.56 10.59 5.55
CA ASP A 107 -5.33 9.39 5.24
C ASP A 107 -4.43 8.30 4.64
N THR A 108 -3.49 8.69 3.78
CA THR A 108 -2.50 7.75 3.21
C THR A 108 -1.53 7.23 4.28
N ALA A 109 -1.08 8.07 5.21
CA ALA A 109 -0.31 7.61 6.38
C ALA A 109 -1.11 6.57 7.18
N LYS A 110 -2.41 6.81 7.36
CA LYS A 110 -3.28 5.88 8.07
C LYS A 110 -3.48 4.56 7.33
N ALA A 111 -3.54 4.59 6.00
CA ALA A 111 -3.62 3.39 5.16
C ALA A 111 -2.37 2.50 5.29
N VAL A 112 -1.15 3.08 5.26
CA VAL A 112 0.10 2.34 5.54
C VAL A 112 0.03 1.64 6.90
N GLN A 113 -0.40 2.40 7.90
CA GLN A 113 -0.59 1.93 9.27
C GLN A 113 -1.61 0.78 9.38
N ILE A 114 -2.68 0.79 8.59
CA ILE A 114 -3.67 -0.29 8.51
C ILE A 114 -3.04 -1.52 7.87
N ALA A 115 -2.40 -1.37 6.72
CA ALA A 115 -1.73 -2.45 6.00
C ALA A 115 -0.71 -3.18 6.90
N PHE A 116 0.16 -2.44 7.58
CA PHE A 116 1.14 -3.02 8.51
C PHE A 116 0.47 -3.83 9.62
N ARG A 117 -0.54 -3.27 10.29
CA ARG A 117 -1.23 -3.97 11.39
C ARG A 117 -1.95 -5.22 10.90
N THR A 118 -2.56 -5.18 9.72
CA THR A 118 -3.21 -6.33 9.11
C THR A 118 -2.19 -7.43 8.82
N ALA A 119 -1.06 -7.10 8.21
CA ALA A 119 0.02 -8.07 7.94
C ALA A 119 0.53 -8.72 9.23
N GLN A 120 0.74 -7.93 10.29
CA GLN A 120 1.16 -8.44 11.60
C GLN A 120 0.12 -9.36 12.25
N GLN A 121 -1.17 -9.00 12.17
CA GLN A 121 -2.25 -9.83 12.72
C GLN A 121 -2.37 -11.18 12.01
N LEU A 122 -2.01 -11.22 10.72
CA LEU A 122 -1.97 -12.43 9.90
C LEU A 122 -0.64 -13.19 9.99
N GLY A 123 0.40 -12.60 10.60
CA GLY A 123 1.73 -13.20 10.71
C GLY A 123 2.48 -13.27 9.39
N LEU A 124 2.30 -12.28 8.51
CA LEU A 124 2.91 -12.23 7.17
C LEU A 124 4.28 -11.54 7.22
N GLU A 125 5.18 -11.89 6.29
CA GLU A 125 6.57 -11.44 6.28
C GLU A 125 6.84 -10.35 5.24
N SER A 126 6.07 -10.32 4.14
CA SER A 126 6.27 -9.39 3.03
C SER A 126 4.99 -8.65 2.62
N VAL A 127 5.12 -7.33 2.42
CA VAL A 127 4.00 -6.45 2.09
C VAL A 127 4.37 -5.51 0.94
N ALA A 128 3.54 -5.45 -0.10
CA ALA A 128 3.57 -4.39 -1.11
C ALA A 128 2.43 -3.41 -0.85
N PHE A 129 2.71 -2.11 -0.85
CA PHE A 129 1.73 -1.07 -0.59
C PHE A 129 1.68 -0.07 -1.74
N ALA A 130 0.55 -0.05 -2.44
CA ALA A 130 0.20 0.95 -3.44
C ALA A 130 -0.82 1.94 -2.85
N PRO A 131 -0.50 3.25 -2.76
CA PRO A 131 -1.46 4.23 -2.29
C PRO A 131 -2.55 4.54 -3.33
N SER A 132 -2.39 4.15 -4.60
CA SER A 132 -3.37 4.24 -5.70
C SER A 132 -4.09 5.59 -5.86
N ILE A 133 -3.49 6.68 -5.37
CA ILE A 133 -4.12 8.02 -5.41
C ILE A 133 -4.24 8.53 -6.85
N LEU A 134 -3.21 8.29 -7.67
CA LEU A 134 -3.18 8.74 -9.07
C LEU A 134 -4.18 7.96 -9.94
N ASP A 135 -4.43 6.70 -9.61
CA ASP A 135 -5.40 5.82 -10.29
C ASP A 135 -6.85 6.35 -10.20
N THR A 136 -7.10 7.21 -9.21
CA THR A 136 -8.40 7.87 -8.93
C THR A 136 -8.56 9.19 -9.70
N GLY A 137 -7.50 9.69 -10.34
CA GLY A 137 -7.48 10.99 -11.03
C GLY A 137 -7.12 12.18 -10.14
N LEU A 138 -6.84 11.96 -8.85
CA LEU A 138 -6.39 13.01 -7.94
C LEU A 138 -5.01 13.53 -8.34
N LYS A 139 -4.86 14.85 -8.31
CA LYS A 139 -3.56 15.51 -8.51
C LYS A 139 -2.89 15.76 -7.18
N LEU A 140 -1.77 15.09 -6.96
CA LEU A 140 -0.94 15.32 -5.78
C LEU A 140 -0.36 16.73 -5.81
N LYS A 141 -0.61 17.50 -4.76
CA LYS A 141 0.01 18.81 -4.51
C LYS A 141 1.23 18.73 -3.60
N VAL A 142 1.43 17.57 -2.99
CA VAL A 142 2.50 17.26 -2.03
C VAL A 142 3.14 15.94 -2.40
N ASP A 143 4.43 15.82 -2.13
CA ASP A 143 5.12 14.53 -2.21
C ASP A 143 4.71 13.66 -1.01
N LEU A 144 4.19 12.46 -1.30
CA LEU A 144 3.75 11.50 -0.30
C LEU A 144 4.88 10.62 0.23
N SER A 145 6.06 10.63 -0.39
CA SER A 145 7.16 9.72 -0.04
C SER A 145 7.55 9.87 1.44
N SER A 146 7.65 11.09 1.94
CA SER A 146 7.99 11.36 3.36
C SER A 146 6.89 10.90 4.31
N VAL A 147 5.63 11.11 3.92
CA VAL A 147 4.46 10.69 4.68
C VAL A 147 4.39 9.17 4.80
N LEU A 148 4.65 8.47 3.70
CA LEU A 148 4.62 7.01 3.61
C LEU A 148 5.73 6.36 4.43
N VAL A 149 6.99 6.79 4.23
CA VAL A 149 8.13 6.24 4.97
C VAL A 149 7.97 6.53 6.46
N LYS A 150 7.67 7.77 6.85
CA LYS A 150 7.48 8.14 8.26
C LYS A 150 6.37 7.32 8.91
N ALA A 151 5.21 7.18 8.27
CA ALA A 151 4.10 6.42 8.83
C ALA A 151 4.43 4.93 9.03
N LEU A 152 5.25 4.35 8.13
CA LEU A 152 5.73 2.97 8.26
C LEU A 152 6.68 2.83 9.45
N LEU A 153 7.67 3.71 9.59
CA LEU A 153 8.62 3.65 10.71
C LEU A 153 7.89 3.85 12.05
N GLU A 154 6.98 4.83 12.13
CA GLU A 154 6.19 5.08 13.34
C GLU A 154 5.33 3.89 13.77
N VAL A 155 4.68 3.19 12.82
CA VAL A 155 3.87 2.01 13.16
C VAL A 155 4.72 0.81 13.54
N TYR A 156 5.89 0.68 12.93
CA TYR A 156 6.87 -0.36 13.25
C TYR A 156 7.41 -0.17 14.67
N ASP A 157 7.88 1.02 15.02
CA ASP A 157 8.34 1.36 16.37
C ASP A 157 7.27 1.14 17.43
N ALA A 158 6.04 1.58 17.14
CA ALA A 158 4.92 1.34 18.05
C ALA A 158 4.67 -0.16 18.27
N HIS A 159 4.82 -0.98 17.24
CA HIS A 159 4.69 -2.43 17.38
C HIS A 159 5.82 -3.04 18.23
N LEU A 160 7.07 -2.63 18.00
CA LEU A 160 8.20 -3.07 18.84
C LEU A 160 8.02 -2.69 20.31
N GLN A 161 7.50 -1.50 20.59
CA GLN A 161 7.18 -1.09 21.96
C GLN A 161 6.07 -1.94 22.57
N LEU A 162 5.01 -2.26 21.80
CA LEU A 162 3.95 -3.16 22.25
C LEU A 162 4.48 -4.58 22.51
N GLU A 163 5.44 -5.05 21.72
CA GLU A 163 6.13 -6.33 21.90
C GLU A 163 6.92 -6.33 23.22
N GLN A 164 7.70 -5.29 23.49
CA GLN A 164 8.46 -5.13 24.74
C GLN A 164 7.54 -5.09 25.98
N LEU A 165 6.33 -4.58 25.83
CA LEU A 165 5.30 -4.59 26.87
C LEU A 165 4.58 -5.96 27.01
N GLY A 166 4.90 -6.94 26.16
CA GLY A 166 4.27 -8.26 26.14
C GLY A 166 2.81 -8.26 25.67
N LEU A 167 2.39 -7.23 24.93
CA LEU A 167 0.99 -7.06 24.49
C LEU A 167 0.71 -7.66 23.12
N VAL A 168 1.72 -7.83 22.29
CA VAL A 168 1.63 -8.40 20.94
C VAL A 168 2.69 -9.48 20.74
N LYS A 169 2.49 -10.30 19.70
CA LYS A 169 3.51 -11.26 19.25
C LYS A 169 4.70 -10.51 18.63
N PRO A 170 5.87 -11.17 18.51
CA PRO A 170 6.98 -10.60 17.76
C PRO A 170 6.61 -10.20 16.34
N CYS A 171 7.23 -9.11 15.90
CA CYS A 171 7.05 -8.56 14.55
C CYS A 171 7.41 -9.61 13.48
N THR A 172 6.48 -9.91 12.55
CA THR A 172 6.74 -10.84 11.44
C THR A 172 7.14 -10.15 10.14
N VAL A 173 6.64 -8.93 9.91
CA VAL A 173 6.91 -8.17 8.68
C VAL A 173 8.38 -7.78 8.60
N GLN A 174 9.09 -8.35 7.62
CA GLN A 174 10.52 -8.15 7.37
C GLN A 174 10.77 -7.41 6.05
N ASN A 175 9.84 -7.46 5.10
CA ASN A 175 10.02 -6.82 3.79
C ASN A 175 8.82 -5.93 3.46
N TRP A 176 9.10 -4.64 3.24
CA TRP A 176 8.10 -3.67 2.82
C TRP A 176 8.48 -3.05 1.48
N TYR A 177 7.55 -3.10 0.53
CA TYR A 177 7.70 -2.55 -0.80
C TYR A 177 6.71 -1.40 -0.99
N PHE A 178 7.23 -0.20 -1.23
CA PHE A 178 6.42 0.90 -1.74
C PHE A 178 6.25 0.71 -3.24
N ASP A 179 5.02 0.42 -3.65
CA ASP A 179 4.70 0.32 -5.07
C ASP A 179 4.45 1.73 -5.62
N ALA A 180 5.34 2.14 -6.51
CA ALA A 180 5.34 3.46 -7.11
C ALA A 180 5.57 3.30 -8.60
N GLY A 181 4.49 3.22 -9.38
CA GLY A 181 4.53 2.94 -10.83
C GLY A 181 5.58 3.72 -11.64
N ASP A 182 5.89 3.25 -12.85
CA ASP A 182 7.15 3.52 -13.56
C ASP A 182 7.47 5.00 -13.90
N HIS A 183 6.48 5.90 -13.91
CA HIS A 183 6.70 7.31 -14.25
C HIS A 183 7.72 7.98 -13.31
N GLN A 184 8.86 8.46 -13.82
CA GLN A 184 9.96 9.06 -13.01
C GLN A 184 10.43 8.14 -11.86
N PHE A 185 10.45 6.83 -12.07
CA PHE A 185 10.74 5.86 -11.01
C PHE A 185 12.09 6.09 -10.32
N GLU A 186 13.15 6.34 -11.07
CA GLU A 186 14.50 6.51 -10.53
C GLU A 186 14.61 7.77 -9.66
N GLU A 187 13.93 8.86 -10.05
CA GLU A 187 13.85 10.09 -9.26
C GLU A 187 13.08 9.85 -7.95
N LYS A 188 11.94 9.15 -8.02
CA LYS A 188 11.19 8.71 -6.85
C LYS A 188 12.04 7.84 -5.93
N ALA A 189 12.74 6.85 -6.47
CA ALA A 189 13.58 5.95 -5.68
C ALA A 189 14.67 6.71 -4.90
N ASN A 190 15.37 7.63 -5.57
CA ASN A 190 16.36 8.49 -4.91
C ASN A 190 15.75 9.35 -3.80
N ASN A 191 14.54 9.87 -4.01
CA ASN A 191 13.84 10.65 -2.99
C ASN A 191 13.46 9.79 -1.77
N TYR A 192 12.95 8.57 -1.96
CA TYR A 192 12.68 7.64 -0.87
C TYR A 192 13.94 7.31 -0.06
N ILE A 193 15.08 7.08 -0.72
CA ILE A 193 16.37 6.84 -0.08
C ILE A 193 16.78 8.04 0.79
N GLN A 194 16.76 9.25 0.23
CA GLN A 194 17.14 10.47 0.96
C GLN A 194 16.23 10.73 2.17
N ILE A 195 14.92 10.52 2.02
CA ILE A 195 13.94 10.65 3.10
C ILE A 195 14.23 9.63 4.21
N PHE A 196 14.51 8.38 3.84
CA PHE A 196 14.82 7.34 4.81
C PHE A 196 16.09 7.67 5.61
N GLU A 197 17.16 8.10 4.94
CA GLU A 197 18.40 8.54 5.60
C GLU A 197 18.14 9.70 6.58
N GLN A 198 17.35 10.70 6.17
CA GLN A 198 17.01 11.85 7.00
C GLN A 198 16.20 11.49 8.26
N LEU A 199 15.31 10.50 8.16
CA LEU A 199 14.46 10.05 9.25
C LEU A 199 15.17 9.11 10.23
N THR A 200 16.23 8.42 9.79
CA THR A 200 16.92 7.39 10.59
C THR A 200 18.25 7.84 11.19
N THR A 201 18.76 9.01 10.76
CA THR A 201 20.01 9.60 11.30
C THR A 201 19.77 10.59 12.45
N GLN A 202 18.51 10.87 12.80
CA GLN A 202 18.12 11.74 13.92
C GLN A 202 17.96 10.93 15.22
#